data_AF-A0A225UDI7-F1
#
_entry.id   AF-A0A225UDI7-F1
#
_cell.length_a   1.000
_cell.length_b   1.000
_cell.length_c   1.000
_cell.angle_alpha   90.00
_cell.angle_beta   90.00
_cell.angle_gamma   90.00
#
_symmetry.space_group_name_H-M   'P 1'
#
loop_
_entity.id
_entity.type
_entity.pdbx_description
1 polymer ?
#
loop_
_entity_poly.entity_id
_entity_poly.type
_entity_poly.pdbx_seq_one_letter_code
_entity_poly.pdbx_strand_id
1 'polypeptide(L)' 'MSDGAAKKLSEEIARLEVDLKTLESSCTTSEAAKKIAEYCQTTADPFLGENEGGPNPWQQSGQGGGGCTIL' A
#
# COMPACT_ATOMS: atom_id res chain seq x y z
N MET A 1 45.44 5.41 13.10
CA MET A 1 44.04 5.02 13.37
C MET A 1 44.05 3.68 14.09
N SER A 2 43.20 3.46 15.08
CA SER A 2 43.12 2.15 15.74
C SER A 2 42.43 1.13 14.82
N ASP A 3 42.82 -0.13 14.90
CA ASP A 3 42.26 -1.22 14.08
C ASP A 3 40.74 -1.34 14.23
N GLY A 4 40.21 -1.04 15.42
CA GLY A 4 38.77 -0.99 15.68
C GLY A 4 38.04 0.13 14.94
N ALA A 5 38.69 1.29 14.73
CA ALA A 5 38.11 2.38 13.93
C ALA A 5 38.15 2.04 12.43
N ALA A 6 39.23 1.41 11.97
CA ALA A 6 39.36 0.97 10.58
C ALA A 6 38.30 -0.09 10.22
N LYS A 7 38.07 -1.07 11.09
CA LYS A 7 37.05 -2.11 10.88
C LYS A 7 35.65 -1.54 10.75
N LYS A 8 35.26 -0.62 11.65
CA LYS A 8 33.95 0.05 11.59
C LYS A 8 33.75 0.83 10.30
N LEU A 9 34.79 1.53 9.83
CA LEU A 9 34.75 2.24 8.56
C LEU A 9 34.58 1.29 7.37
N SER A 10 35.25 0.15 7.36
CA SER A 10 35.09 -0.86 6.31
C SER A 10 33.68 -1.46 6.27
N GLU A 11 33.10 -1.75 7.44
CA GLU A 11 31.71 -2.24 7.53
C GLU A 11 30.70 -1.19 7.05
N GLU A 12 30.94 0.08 7.37
CA GLU A 12 30.13 1.21 6.91
C GLU A 12 30.19 1.37 5.38
N ILE A 13 31.39 1.30 4.80
CA ILE A 13 31.59 1.38 3.35
C ILE A 13 30.84 0.25 2.66
N ALA A 14 30.99 -0.99 3.14
CA ALA A 14 30.31 -2.14 2.55
C ALA A 14 28.77 -1.99 2.61
N ARG A 15 28.22 -1.41 3.69
CA ARG A 15 26.78 -1.11 3.76
C ARG A 15 26.37 -0.04 2.75
N LEU A 16 27.11 1.05 2.66
CA LEU A 16 26.82 2.15 1.74
C LEU A 16 26.92 1.72 0.27
N GLU A 17 27.82 0.80 -0.06
CA GLU A 17 27.90 0.21 -1.41
C GLU A 17 26.64 -0.58 -1.78
N VAL A 18 26.05 -1.32 -0.82
CA VAL A 18 24.78 -2.04 -1.01
C VAL A 18 23.61 -1.06 -1.17
N ASP A 19 23.56 -0.03 -0.33
CA ASP A 19 22.52 1.01 -0.40
C ASP A 19 22.58 1.75 -1.73
N LEU A 20 23.78 2.10 -2.20
CA LEU A 20 23.99 2.77 -3.49
C LEU A 20 23.48 1.91 -4.65
N LYS A 21 23.85 0.62 -4.68
CA LYS A 21 23.36 -0.30 -5.70
C LYS A 21 21.84 -0.44 -5.69
N THR A 22 21.23 -0.39 -4.52
CA THR A 22 19.76 -0.42 -4.36
C THR A 22 19.12 0.86 -4.92
N LEU A 23 19.69 2.02 -4.61
CA LEU A 23 19.23 3.32 -5.11
C LEU A 23 19.35 3.43 -6.63
N GLU A 24 20.43 2.93 -7.23
CA GLU A 24 20.62 2.93 -8.68
C GLU A 24 19.57 2.09 -9.41
N SER A 25 19.02 1.06 -8.75
CA SER A 25 17.94 0.23 -9.30
C SER A 25 16.52 0.77 -9.02
N SER A 26 16.41 1.82 -8.21
CA SER A 26 15.11 2.35 -7.79
C SER A 26 14.45 3.17 -8.89
N CYS A 27 13.13 3.04 -9.04
CA CYS A 27 12.37 3.90 -9.93
C CYS A 27 12.22 5.31 -9.35
N THR A 28 11.90 6.27 -10.20
CA THR A 28 11.58 7.63 -9.76
C THR A 28 10.31 7.65 -8.91
N THR A 29 10.19 8.66 -8.05
CA THR A 29 8.99 8.85 -7.22
C THR A 29 7.73 9.03 -8.07
N SER A 30 7.83 9.68 -9.23
CA SER A 30 6.70 9.85 -10.16
C SER A 30 6.26 8.52 -10.78
N GLU A 31 7.19 7.63 -11.15
CA GLU A 31 6.85 6.29 -11.63
C GLU A 31 6.18 5.45 -10.54
N ALA A 32 6.66 5.52 -9.30
CA ALA A 32 6.04 4.84 -8.17
C ALA A 32 4.60 5.37 -7.93
N ALA A 33 4.43 6.69 -7.91
CA ALA A 33 3.12 7.31 -7.76
C ALA A 33 2.16 6.94 -8.90
N LYS A 34 2.65 6.87 -10.14
CA LYS A 34 1.87 6.44 -11.30
C LYS A 34 1.35 5.01 -11.13
N LYS A 35 2.22 4.07 -10.73
CA LYS A 35 1.82 2.67 -10.48
C LYS A 35 0.73 2.56 -9.40
N ILE A 36 0.85 3.34 -8.33
CA ILE A 36 -0.14 3.38 -7.25
C ILE A 36 -1.47 3.93 -7.77
N ALA A 37 -1.44 5.05 -8.51
CA ALA A 37 -2.64 5.65 -9.08
C ALA A 37 -3.35 4.69 -10.06
N GLU A 38 -2.60 4.04 -10.95
CA GLU A 38 -3.14 3.04 -11.88
C GLU A 38 -3.79 1.86 -11.15
N TYR A 39 -3.17 1.37 -10.08
CA TYR A 39 -3.75 0.31 -9.25
C TYR A 39 -5.08 0.74 -8.62
N CYS A 40 -5.13 1.92 -8.01
CA CYS A 40 -6.35 2.47 -7.41
C CYS A 40 -7.47 2.72 -8.43
N GLN A 41 -7.15 3.02 -9.69
CA GLN A 41 -8.13 3.24 -10.74
C GLN A 41 -8.71 1.95 -11.31
N THR A 42 -7.93 0.86 -11.29
CA THR A 42 -8.29 -0.41 -11.96
C THR A 42 -8.78 -1.48 -10.99
N THR A 43 -8.48 -1.32 -9.70
CA THR A 43 -8.91 -2.25 -8.66
C THR A 43 -10.18 -1.74 -8.02
N ALA A 44 -11.27 -2.49 -8.16
CA ALA A 44 -12.54 -2.16 -7.51
C ALA A 44 -12.39 -2.22 -5.98
N ASP A 45 -12.79 -1.13 -5.31
CA ASP A 45 -12.85 -1.05 -3.85
C ASP A 45 -14.33 -0.97 -3.42
N PRO A 46 -14.86 -1.99 -2.70
CA PRO A 46 -16.24 -2.02 -2.21
C PRO A 46 -16.64 -0.82 -1.32
N PHE A 47 -15.69 -0.06 -0.80
CA PHE A 47 -15.93 1.10 0.06
C PHE A 47 -15.84 2.44 -0.67
N LEU A 48 -15.26 2.49 -1.88
CA LEU A 48 -15.00 3.74 -2.59
C LEU A 48 -15.83 3.92 -3.87
N GLY A 49 -16.54 2.89 -4.34
CA GLY A 49 -17.42 2.96 -5.53
C GLY A 49 -18.91 3.06 -5.21
N GLU A 50 -19.69 3.54 -6.19
CA GLU A 50 -21.11 3.14 -6.28
C GLU A 50 -21.15 1.63 -6.53
N ASN A 51 -22.11 0.90 -5.94
CA ASN A 51 -22.19 -0.56 -5.92
C ASN A 51 -22.24 -1.20 -7.34
N GLU A 52 -21.13 -1.21 -8.08
CA GLU A 52 -21.02 -1.91 -9.37
C GLU A 52 -21.01 -3.44 -9.19
N GLY A 53 -20.68 -3.90 -7.98
CA GLY A 53 -20.72 -5.31 -7.56
C GLY A 53 -22.09 -5.80 -7.05
N GLY A 54 -23.14 -4.97 -7.14
CA GLY A 54 -24.47 -5.28 -6.61
C GLY A 54 -24.69 -4.78 -5.18
N PRO A 55 -25.90 -4.98 -4.60
CA PRO A 55 -26.27 -4.39 -3.33
C PRO A 55 -25.38 -4.91 -2.21
N ASN A 56 -24.99 -4.01 -1.30
CA ASN A 56 -24.29 -4.39 -0.08
C ASN A 56 -25.05 -5.56 0.61
N PRO A 57 -24.40 -6.73 0.81
CA PRO A 57 -25.06 -7.91 1.36
C PRO A 57 -25.56 -7.71 2.81
N TRP A 58 -24.94 -6.79 3.56
CA TRP A 58 -25.39 -6.39 4.90
C TRP A 58 -26.63 -5.49 4.89
N GLN A 59 -27.01 -4.93 3.73
CA GLN A 59 -28.27 -4.19 3.55
C GLN A 59 -29.42 -5.10 3.08
N GLN A 60 -29.13 -6.26 2.50
CA GLN A 60 -30.15 -7.15 1.92
C GLN A 60 -31.09 -7.78 2.97
N SER A 61 -30.65 -7.90 4.24
CA SER A 61 -31.48 -8.40 5.34
C SER A 61 -32.50 -7.38 5.89
N GLY A 62 -32.53 -6.15 5.37
CA GLY A 62 -33.48 -5.10 5.79
C GLY A 62 -34.74 -4.96 4.92
N GLN A 63 -34.82 -5.68 3.79
CA GLN A 63 -35.92 -5.53 2.82
C GLN A 63 -36.75 -6.82 2.66
N GLY A 64 -36.87 -7.58 3.75
CA GLY A 64 -37.74 -8.75 3.86
C GLY A 64 -38.52 -8.72 5.17
N GLY A 65 -39.69 -8.07 5.16
CA GLY A 65 -40.82 -8.33 6.07
C GLY A 65 -40.58 -8.24 7.57
N GLY A 66 -40.94 -7.10 8.17
CA GLY A 66 -41.10 -7.00 9.62
C GLY A 66 -41.27 -5.56 10.07
N GLY A 67 -42.53 -5.10 10.09
CA GLY A 67 -42.88 -3.76 10.55
C GLY A 67 -42.34 -3.49 11.97
N CYS A 68 -41.62 -2.40 12.11
CA CYS A 68 -41.39 -1.80 13.41
C CYS A 68 -42.71 -1.11 13.84
N THR A 69 -43.51 -1.78 14.65
CA THR A 69 -44.47 -1.10 15.54
C THR A 69 -43.77 -0.89 16.88
N ILE A 70 -43.22 0.31 17.09
CA ILE A 70 -42.97 0.79 18.45
C ILE A 70 -44.35 1.11 19.03
N LEU A 71 -44.75 0.31 20.03
CA LEU A 71 -45.87 0.60 20.94
C LEU A 71 -45.43 1.66 21.96
#